data_AF-A0A087RQK9-F1
#
_entry.id   AF-A0A087RQK9-F1
#
_cell.length_a   1.000
_cell.length_b   1.000
_cell.length_c   1.000
_cell.angle_alpha   90.00
_cell.angle_beta   90.00
_cell.angle_gamma   90.00
#
_symmetry.space_group_name_H-M   'P 1'
#
loop_
_entity.id
_entity.type
_entity.pdbx_description
1 polymer ?
#
loop_
_entity_poly.entity_id
_entity_poly.type
_entity_poly.pdbx_seq_one_letter_code
_entity_poly.pdbx_strand_id
1 'polypeptide(L)' 'ILVTGEEDLLVLPVCIHAPENSVVLYGQPNEGLGIVKITSEIRNKAQSLLDLME' A
#
# COMPACT_ATOMS: atom_id res chain seq x y z
N ILE A 1 20.25 10.88 -2.26
CA ILE A 1 20.26 10.11 -0.99
C ILE A 1 19.58 8.79 -1.29
N LEU A 2 20.17 7.66 -0.90
CA LEU A 2 19.53 6.35 -1.02
C LEU A 2 18.85 6.05 0.33
N VAL A 3 17.54 5.82 0.30
CA VAL A 3 16.76 5.45 1.50
C VAL A 3 16.40 3.98 1.36
N THR A 4 16.75 3.17 2.35
CA THR A 4 16.49 1.72 2.36
C THR A 4 15.25 1.46 3.18
N GLY A 5 14.28 0.73 2.60
CA GLY A 5 13.08 0.29 3.32
C GLY A 5 11.80 1.09 3.03
N GLU A 6 11.79 2.09 2.15
CA GLU A 6 10.55 2.78 1.72
C GLU A 6 9.79 2.09 0.57
N GLU A 7 10.28 0.93 0.13
CA GLU A 7 9.70 0.19 -0.99
C GLU A 7 8.29 -0.34 -0.68
N ASP A 8 7.99 -0.58 0.60
CA ASP A 8 6.69 -1.03 1.09
C ASP A 8 5.64 0.10 1.07
N LEU A 9 6.05 1.36 1.28
CA LEU A 9 5.17 2.52 1.25
C LEU A 9 4.51 2.74 -0.11
N LEU A 10 5.11 2.23 -1.19
CA LEU A 10 4.51 2.24 -2.53
C LEU A 10 3.17 1.47 -2.57
N VAL A 11 2.88 0.61 -1.60
CA VAL A 11 1.59 -0.06 -1.50
C VAL A 11 0.43 0.92 -1.30
N LEU A 12 0.66 2.06 -0.63
CA LEU A 12 -0.37 3.05 -0.32
C LEU A 12 -0.97 3.69 -1.59
N PRO A 13 -0.20 4.33 -2.49
CA PRO A 13 -0.74 4.88 -3.73
C PRO A 13 -1.31 3.79 -4.65
N VAL A 14 -0.76 2.58 -4.63
CA VAL A 14 -1.32 1.46 -5.38
C VAL A 14 -2.71 1.09 -4.85
N CYS A 15 -2.91 1.00 -3.54
CA CYS A 15 -4.22 0.75 -2.94
C CYS A 15 -5.23 1.87 -3.24
N ILE A 16 -4.76 3.12 -3.36
CA ILE A 16 -5.61 4.28 -3.65
C ILE A 16 -6.09 4.30 -5.10
N HIS A 17 -5.26 3.89 -6.06
CA HIS A 17 -5.56 4.03 -7.49
C HIS A 17 -5.96 2.74 -8.21
N ALA A 18 -5.70 1.57 -7.62
CA ALA A 18 -6.05 0.30 -8.25
C ALA A 18 -7.58 0.13 -8.43
N PRO A 19 -8.02 -0.65 -9.44
CA PRO A 19 -9.43 -0.96 -9.63
C PRO A 19 -10.04 -1.67 -8.42
N GLU A 20 -11.33 -1.46 -8.18
CA GLU A 20 -12.08 -2.18 -7.14
C GLU A 20 -12.04 -3.70 -7.39
N ASN A 21 -11.97 -4.50 -6.33
CA ASN A 21 -11.80 -5.97 -6.37
C ASN A 21 -10.47 -6.48 -6.94
N SER A 22 -9.52 -5.60 -7.29
CA SER A 22 -8.16 -6.04 -7.59
C SER A 22 -7.45 -6.59 -6.36
N VAL A 23 -6.35 -7.31 -6.56
CA VAL A 23 -5.49 -7.81 -5.50
C VAL A 23 -4.10 -7.23 -5.73
N VAL A 24 -3.58 -6.54 -4.71
CA VAL A 24 -2.21 -6.01 -4.68
C VAL A 24 -1.35 -7.01 -3.93
N LEU A 25 -0.21 -7.36 -4.52
CA LEU A 25 0.80 -8.20 -3.89
C LEU A 25 2.09 -7.39 -3.80
N TYR A 26 2.71 -7.34 -2.62
CA TYR A 26 3.94 -6.60 -2.39
C TYR A 26 4.86 -7.35 -1.43
N GLY A 27 6.17 -7.10 -1.54
CA GLY A 27 7.15 -7.67 -0.61
C GLY A 27 7.25 -6.82 0.65
N GLN A 28 7.29 -7.47 1.81
CA GLN A 28 7.56 -6.83 3.10
C GLN A 28 8.88 -7.38 3.65
N PRO A 29 9.88 -6.52 3.90
CA PRO A 29 11.18 -6.95 4.40
C PRO A 29 11.05 -7.82 5.65
N ASN A 30 11.69 -8.99 5.64
CA ASN A 30 11.65 -9.99 6.72
C ASN A 30 10.28 -10.60 7.05
N GLU A 31 9.21 -10.25 6.31
CA GLU A 31 7.86 -10.77 6.53
C GLU A 31 7.30 -11.54 5.31
N GLY A 32 7.88 -11.33 4.12
CA GLY A 32 7.53 -12.09 2.92
C GLY A 32 6.57 -11.34 2.01
N LEU A 33 5.49 -12.00 1.56
CA LEU A 33 4.54 -11.44 0.60
C LEU A 33 3.28 -10.94 1.30
N GLY A 34 3.05 -9.63 1.27
CA GLY A 34 1.78 -9.01 1.63
C GLY A 34 0.76 -9.13 0.50
N ILE A 35 -0.49 -9.43 0.84
CA ILE A 35 -1.60 -9.56 -0.11
C ILE A 35 -2.76 -8.72 0.37
N VAL A 36 -3.23 -7.80 -0.47
CA VAL A 36 -4.30 -6.86 -0.13
C VAL A 36 -5.38 -6.91 -1.20
N LYS A 37 -6.61 -7.23 -0.81
CA LYS A 37 -7.77 -7.10 -1.71
C LYS A 37 -8.28 -5.67 -1.65
N ILE A 38 -8.40 -5.02 -2.81
CA ILE A 38 -8.85 -3.64 -2.90
C ILE A 38 -10.36 -3.57 -2.72
N THR A 39 -10.74 -2.84 -1.67
CA THR A 39 -12.11 -2.45 -1.33
C THR A 39 -12.14 -0.95 -1.05
N SER A 40 -13.31 -0.33 -1.10
CA SER A 40 -13.50 1.06 -0.65
C SER A 40 -12.96 1.32 0.76
N GLU A 41 -13.09 0.37 1.68
CA GLU A 41 -12.56 0.49 3.05
C GLU A 41 -11.03 0.56 3.06
N ILE A 42 -10.37 -0.36 2.33
CA ILE A 42 -8.91 -0.39 2.20
C ILE A 42 -8.41 0.88 1.52
N ARG A 43 -9.09 1.35 0.46
CA ARG A 43 -8.77 2.59 -0.25
C ARG A 43 -8.80 3.78 0.70
N ASN A 44 -9.86 3.91 1.49
CA ASN A 44 -10.00 4.99 2.47
C ASN A 44 -8.92 4.91 3.56
N LYS A 45 -8.61 3.71 4.06
CA LYS A 45 -7.55 3.51 5.04
C LYS A 45 -6.18 3.89 4.48
N ALA A 46 -5.87 3.52 3.25
CA ALA A 46 -4.64 3.89 2.57
C ALA A 46 -4.54 5.41 2.37
N GLN A 47 -5.64 6.06 1.99
CA GLN A 47 -5.69 7.52 1.88
C GLN A 47 -5.44 8.20 3.23
N SER A 48 -6.12 7.77 4.31
CA SER A 48 -5.92 8.37 5.63
C SER A 48 -4.51 8.19 6.16
N LEU A 49 -3.82 7.08 5.84
CA LEU A 49 -2.41 6.89 6.19
C LEU A 49 -1.52 7.86 5.42
N LEU A 50 -1.79 8.08 4.13
CA LEU A 50 -1.05 9.03 3.31
C LEU A 50 -1.25 10.47 3.82
N ASP A 51 -2.47 10.84 4.19
CA ASP A 51 -2.80 12.17 4.72
C ASP A 51 -2.12 12.46 6.06
N LEU A 52 -1.75 11.44 6.85
CA LEU A 52 -1.02 11.59 8.11
C LEU A 52 0.49 11.82 7.91
N MET A 53 1.00 11.59 6.70
CA MET A 53 2.41 11.74 6.36
C MET A 53 2.71 13.13 5.76
N GLU A 54 1.68 13.91 5.41
CA GLU A 54 1.77 15.33 5.03
C GLU A 54 1.82 16.25 6.27
#